data_AF-A0A1F1UZS0-F1
#
_entry.id   AF-A0A1F1UZS0-F1
#
_cell.length_a   1.000
_cell.length_b   1.000
_cell.length_c   1.000
_cell.angle_alpha   90.00
_cell.angle_beta   90.00
_cell.angle_gamma   90.00
#
_symmetry.space_group_name_H-M   'P 1'
#
loop_
_entity.id
_entity.type
_entity.pdbx_description
1 polymer ?
#
loop_
_entity_poly.entity_id
_entity_poly.type
_entity_poly.pdbx_seq_one_letter_code
_entity_poly.pdbx_strand_id
1 'polypeptide(L)'
;MQKNSGSFRAAVVGACVATIAACTACTTPSFGAGETVASSLSASSPRLKPLGNADPSPKTQRPSAPSQLVVTAVRVGAHEGFDRVVVDLGGDGDPGWFVDYTSTPMQETTGQPLKVAGNAFLNINVDGTVYPFEMGKDSDVEVKMAGDTGNVIDVISAGTYEGRSQVVVGLRSALPYSVQVLEDPKRVVVDIVQN
;
A
#
# COMPACT_ATOMS: atom_id res chain seq x y z
N MET A 1 26.56 10.61 56.20
CA MET A 1 25.96 11.52 57.21
C MET A 1 24.58 11.90 56.68
N GLN A 2 23.51 11.24 57.12
CA GLN A 2 22.61 11.67 58.22
C GLN A 2 21.55 12.65 57.69
N LYS A 3 20.32 12.21 57.33
CA LYS A 3 19.14 11.82 58.14
C LYS A 3 18.26 13.03 58.54
N ASN A 4 17.02 13.06 58.04
CA ASN A 4 15.76 13.41 58.73
C ASN A 4 14.64 13.55 57.66
N SER A 5 13.55 12.77 57.58
CA SER A 5 12.51 12.35 58.53
C SER A 5 11.52 13.45 58.96
N GLY A 6 10.25 13.26 58.59
CA GLY A 6 9.08 13.96 59.12
C GLY A 6 7.78 13.36 58.57
N SER A 7 7.10 12.54 59.39
CA SER A 7 5.82 11.83 59.14
C SER A 7 4.61 12.58 59.73
N PHE A 8 3.42 11.96 59.57
CA PHE A 8 2.14 12.05 60.33
C PHE A 8 0.94 12.61 59.51
N ARG A 9 -0.30 12.09 59.56
CA ARG A 9 -0.95 10.76 59.75
C ARG A 9 -2.50 10.95 59.65
N ALA A 10 -3.23 9.83 59.70
CA ALA A 10 -4.71 9.63 59.87
C ALA A 10 -5.53 9.58 58.55
N ALA A 11 -6.17 8.49 58.08
CA ALA A 11 -6.87 7.29 58.61
C ALA A 11 -8.32 7.51 59.07
N VAL A 12 -9.30 6.92 58.37
CA VAL A 12 -10.55 6.34 58.92
C VAL A 12 -10.99 5.14 58.06
N VAL A 13 -11.39 4.07 58.75
CA VAL A 13 -11.84 2.74 58.29
C VAL A 13 -13.38 2.67 58.32
N GLY A 14 -13.99 1.88 57.44
CA GLY A 14 -15.40 1.47 57.57
C GLY A 14 -15.63 0.10 56.95
N ALA A 15 -15.98 -0.88 57.78
CA ALA A 15 -16.28 -2.28 57.43
C ALA A 15 -17.68 -2.65 57.95
N CYS A 16 -18.43 -3.51 57.25
CA CYS A 16 -19.60 -4.28 57.72
C CYS A 16 -19.84 -5.44 56.72
N VAL A 17 -19.43 -6.68 57.00
CA VAL A 17 -20.13 -7.82 57.67
C VAL A 17 -21.20 -8.52 56.80
N ALA A 18 -21.08 -9.85 56.74
CA ALA A 18 -21.86 -10.82 55.95
C ALA A 18 -22.62 -11.82 56.84
N THR A 19 -23.72 -12.41 56.35
CA THR A 19 -24.33 -13.71 56.78
C THR A 19 -25.36 -14.18 55.72
N ILE A 20 -25.17 -15.30 54.98
CA ILE A 20 -25.59 -16.74 55.15
C ILE A 20 -27.12 -17.03 55.05
N ALA A 21 -27.54 -17.91 54.11
CA ALA A 21 -28.31 -19.17 54.31
C ALA A 21 -29.28 -19.59 53.17
N ALA A 22 -28.92 -20.69 52.48
CA ALA A 22 -29.68 -21.92 52.14
C ALA A 22 -30.94 -22.02 51.23
N CYS A 23 -30.99 -23.22 50.60
CA CYS A 23 -32.10 -24.11 50.14
C CYS A 23 -32.81 -24.00 48.77
N THR A 24 -32.42 -24.93 47.87
CA THR A 24 -33.20 -26.00 47.17
C THR A 24 -34.44 -25.74 46.29
N ALA A 25 -34.34 -26.23 45.04
CA ALA A 25 -35.31 -27.00 44.23
C ALA A 25 -35.93 -26.38 42.94
N CYS A 26 -35.83 -27.21 41.88
CA CYS A 26 -36.63 -27.41 40.65
C CYS A 26 -37.08 -26.21 39.79
N THR A 27 -36.68 -26.21 38.51
CA THR A 27 -37.56 -26.48 37.34
C THR A 27 -36.78 -26.29 36.04
N THR A 28 -36.74 -27.34 35.21
CA THR A 28 -36.30 -27.32 33.81
C THR A 28 -37.35 -26.69 32.91
N PRO A 29 -37.00 -25.77 32.00
CA PRO A 29 -37.75 -25.59 30.77
C PRO A 29 -37.04 -26.31 29.62
N SER A 30 -37.69 -27.35 29.11
CA SER A 30 -37.45 -27.92 27.80
C SER A 30 -37.84 -26.89 26.74
N PHE A 31 -36.86 -26.35 26.01
CA PHE A 31 -37.11 -25.61 24.77
C PHE A 31 -36.68 -26.45 23.58
N GLY A 32 -37.67 -26.69 22.73
CA GLY A 32 -37.64 -27.64 21.62
C GLY A 32 -36.58 -27.34 20.56
N ALA A 33 -36.28 -28.41 19.83
CA ALA A 33 -35.57 -28.39 18.57
C ALA A 33 -36.21 -27.35 17.62
N GLY A 34 -35.53 -26.24 17.44
CA GLY A 34 -35.64 -25.39 16.26
C GLY A 34 -34.36 -25.58 15.47
N GLU A 35 -34.39 -26.49 14.52
CA GLU A 35 -33.33 -26.73 13.56
C GLU A 35 -33.22 -25.49 12.67
N THR A 36 -32.45 -24.49 13.12
CA THR A 36 -32.03 -23.37 12.28
C THR A 36 -31.06 -23.92 11.26
N VAL A 37 -31.58 -24.22 10.06
CA VAL A 37 -30.77 -24.34 8.85
C VAL A 37 -30.06 -23.00 8.62
N ALA A 38 -28.87 -22.89 9.20
CA ALA A 38 -27.92 -21.84 8.87
C ALA A 38 -27.37 -22.16 7.47
N SER A 39 -28.07 -21.68 6.44
CA SER A 39 -27.52 -21.63 5.09
C SER A 39 -26.26 -20.77 5.13
N SER A 40 -25.11 -21.42 5.18
CA SER A 40 -23.80 -20.81 5.03
C SER A 40 -23.67 -20.30 3.60
N LEU A 41 -24.05 -19.04 3.36
CA LEU A 41 -23.71 -18.34 2.13
C LEU A 41 -22.21 -18.03 2.19
N SER A 42 -21.39 -18.90 1.58
CA SER A 42 -20.00 -18.56 1.26
C SER A 42 -20.02 -17.38 0.30
N ALA A 43 -19.83 -16.17 0.81
CA ALA A 43 -19.58 -15.00 0.00
C ALA A 43 -18.21 -15.17 -0.66
N SER A 44 -18.20 -15.51 -1.96
CA SER A 44 -16.98 -15.40 -2.75
C SER A 44 -16.61 -13.92 -2.84
N SER A 45 -15.45 -13.53 -2.31
CA SER A 45 -14.91 -12.20 -2.55
C SER A 45 -14.79 -11.96 -4.06
N PRO A 46 -15.18 -10.79 -4.58
CA PRO A 46 -15.04 -10.49 -5.99
C PRO A 46 -13.54 -10.49 -6.36
N ARG A 47 -13.20 -11.21 -7.43
CA ARG A 47 -11.84 -11.21 -7.97
C ARG A 47 -11.57 -9.86 -8.64
N LEU A 48 -10.45 -9.25 -8.28
CA LEU A 48 -10.01 -8.01 -8.92
C LEU A 48 -9.65 -8.29 -10.38
N LYS A 49 -9.96 -7.32 -11.24
CA LYS A 49 -9.57 -7.31 -12.65
C LYS A 49 -8.49 -6.25 -12.88
N PRO A 50 -7.62 -6.44 -13.88
CA PRO A 50 -6.73 -5.36 -14.30
C PRO A 50 -7.56 -4.17 -14.78
N LEU A 51 -7.01 -2.98 -14.59
CA LEU A 51 -7.62 -1.71 -14.98
C LEU A 51 -7.15 -1.34 -16.39
N GLY A 52 -8.02 -0.69 -17.17
CA GLY A 52 -7.68 -0.24 -18.53
C GLY A 52 -7.46 -1.39 -19.52
N ASN A 53 -6.89 -1.06 -20.67
CA ASN A 53 -6.56 -2.01 -21.73
C ASN A 53 -5.05 -2.24 -21.77
N ALA A 54 -4.62 -3.49 -21.67
CA ALA A 54 -3.20 -3.83 -21.62
C ALA A 54 -2.65 -4.20 -22.99
N ASP A 55 -1.49 -3.63 -23.33
CA ASP A 55 -0.72 -3.92 -24.53
C ASP A 55 0.76 -3.55 -24.28
N PRO A 56 1.72 -4.01 -25.10
CA PRO A 56 3.15 -3.76 -24.84
C PRO A 56 3.65 -2.40 -25.35
N SER A 57 2.81 -1.58 -25.98
CA SER A 57 3.23 -0.31 -26.58
C SER A 57 3.42 0.78 -25.51
N PRO A 58 4.33 1.76 -25.77
CA PRO A 58 4.56 2.89 -24.88
C PRO A 58 3.25 3.64 -24.59
N LYS A 59 3.09 4.10 -23.35
CA LYS A 59 1.88 4.83 -22.92
C LYS A 59 2.28 6.17 -22.31
N THR A 60 1.53 7.22 -22.63
CA THR A 60 1.80 8.56 -22.09
C THR A 60 0.55 9.38 -21.88
N GLN A 61 0.59 10.23 -20.86
CA GLN A 61 -0.36 11.30 -20.60
C GLN A 61 0.42 12.53 -20.14
N ARG A 62 0.14 13.70 -20.72
CA ARG A 62 0.74 14.95 -20.25
C ARG A 62 0.02 15.45 -19.00
N PRO A 63 0.74 16.05 -18.03
CA PRO A 63 0.10 16.65 -16.86
C PRO A 63 -0.72 17.88 -17.26
N SER A 64 -1.79 18.14 -16.52
CA SER A 64 -2.41 19.47 -16.47
C SER A 64 -1.56 20.36 -15.56
N ALA A 65 -1.16 21.54 -16.03
CA ALA A 65 -0.42 22.51 -15.24
C ALA A 65 -1.36 23.51 -14.52
N PRO A 66 -1.06 23.93 -13.28
CA PRO A 66 0.08 23.51 -12.45
C PRO A 66 -0.16 22.16 -11.75
N SER A 67 0.93 21.44 -11.47
CA SER A 67 0.94 20.21 -10.68
C SER A 67 2.15 20.21 -9.75
N GLN A 68 1.95 19.88 -8.48
CA GLN A 68 2.97 19.83 -7.43
C GLN A 68 2.76 18.55 -6.61
N LEU A 69 3.12 17.43 -7.23
CA LEU A 69 2.96 16.10 -6.64
C LEU A 69 4.28 15.57 -6.06
N VAL A 70 4.20 14.63 -5.13
CA VAL A 70 5.36 13.90 -4.63
C VAL A 70 5.03 12.42 -4.55
N VAL A 71 5.96 11.56 -4.95
CA VAL A 71 5.84 10.12 -4.72
C VAL A 71 6.03 9.85 -3.23
N THR A 72 5.05 9.20 -2.61
CA THR A 72 5.04 8.94 -1.17
C THR A 72 5.31 7.48 -0.83
N ALA A 73 4.99 6.57 -1.74
CA ALA A 73 5.30 5.15 -1.64
C ALA A 73 5.15 4.49 -3.02
N VAL A 74 5.81 3.35 -3.18
CA VAL A 74 5.53 2.42 -4.28
C VAL A 74 5.09 1.10 -3.69
N ARG A 75 4.02 0.50 -4.22
CA ARG A 75 3.47 -0.77 -3.73
C ARG A 75 3.29 -1.73 -4.87
N VAL A 76 3.58 -3.01 -4.63
CA VAL A 76 3.34 -4.09 -5.57
C VAL A 76 2.34 -5.06 -4.98
N GLY A 77 1.27 -5.35 -5.73
CA GLY A 77 0.26 -6.35 -5.40
C GLY A 77 0.30 -7.50 -6.39
N ALA A 78 0.18 -8.73 -5.89
CA ALA A 78 -0.02 -9.92 -6.70
C ALA A 78 -1.52 -10.24 -6.80
N HIS A 79 -2.00 -10.48 -8.01
CA HIS A 79 -3.40 -10.80 -8.29
C HIS A 79 -3.50 -11.97 -9.28
N GLU A 80 -4.68 -12.60 -9.36
CA GLU A 80 -4.93 -13.64 -10.36
C GLU A 80 -4.84 -13.03 -11.77
N GLY A 81 -3.81 -13.43 -12.54
CA GLY A 81 -3.62 -13.02 -13.93
C GLY A 81 -2.94 -11.67 -14.12
N PHE A 82 -2.47 -10.98 -13.07
CA PHE A 82 -1.67 -9.76 -13.22
C PHE A 82 -0.94 -9.40 -11.92
N ASP A 83 0.17 -8.67 -12.05
CA ASP A 83 0.72 -7.92 -10.93
C ASP A 83 0.37 -6.44 -11.09
N ARG A 84 0.18 -5.75 -9.98
CA ARG A 84 -0.13 -4.31 -9.93
C ARG A 84 1.00 -3.56 -9.25
N VAL A 85 1.57 -2.58 -9.94
CA VAL A 85 2.47 -1.58 -9.35
C VAL A 85 1.68 -0.29 -9.14
N VAL A 86 1.69 0.23 -7.91
CA VAL A 86 1.01 1.48 -7.53
C VAL A 86 2.05 2.48 -7.08
N VAL A 87 2.10 3.63 -7.73
CA VAL A 87 2.87 4.80 -7.30
C VAL A 87 1.90 5.73 -6.57
N ASP A 88 2.01 5.79 -5.25
CA ASP A 88 1.15 6.64 -4.40
C ASP A 88 1.65 8.08 -4.43
N LEU A 89 0.75 9.02 -4.69
CA LEU A 89 1.08 10.43 -4.86
C LEU A 89 0.39 11.27 -3.78
N GLY A 90 1.12 12.27 -3.27
CA GLY A 90 0.56 13.35 -2.44
C GLY A 90 0.78 14.70 -3.10
N GLY A 91 0.11 15.74 -2.60
CA GLY A 91 0.16 17.09 -3.16
C GLY A 91 -1.05 17.40 -4.05
N ASP A 92 -0.92 18.44 -4.87
CA ASP A 92 -2.02 19.04 -5.63
C ASP A 92 -1.76 19.00 -7.15
N GLY A 93 -2.84 19.00 -7.93
CA GLY A 93 -2.79 18.91 -9.40
C GLY A 93 -2.73 17.48 -9.93
N ASP A 94 -2.79 17.30 -11.25
CA ASP A 94 -2.89 15.98 -11.88
C ASP A 94 -1.52 15.47 -12.38
N PRO A 95 -1.26 14.16 -12.26
CA PRO A 95 0.01 13.62 -12.72
C PRO A 95 0.01 13.52 -14.24
N GLY A 96 1.15 13.85 -14.82
CA GLY A 96 1.52 13.32 -16.13
C GLY A 96 2.28 12.02 -15.94
N TRP A 97 2.37 11.21 -17.00
CA TRP A 97 3.18 10.01 -16.95
C TRP A 97 3.65 9.56 -18.34
N PHE A 98 4.78 8.87 -18.34
CA PHE A 98 5.33 8.17 -19.50
C PHE A 98 5.85 6.82 -19.03
N VAL A 99 5.29 5.75 -19.59
CA VAL A 99 5.64 4.37 -19.24
C VAL A 99 6.02 3.62 -20.49
N ASP A 100 7.24 3.08 -20.51
CA ASP A 100 7.77 2.30 -21.63
C ASP A 100 8.82 1.28 -21.13
N TYR A 101 9.07 0.26 -21.95
CA TYR A 101 10.18 -0.66 -21.74
C TYR A 101 11.52 0.00 -22.08
N THR A 102 12.55 -0.32 -21.31
CA THR A 102 13.94 0.06 -21.61
C THR A 102 14.86 -1.14 -21.50
N SER A 103 15.90 -1.17 -22.34
CA SER A 103 16.96 -2.18 -22.26
C SER A 103 17.96 -1.89 -21.14
N THR A 104 18.18 -0.61 -20.84
CA THR A 104 19.15 -0.16 -19.83
C THR A 104 18.49 0.94 -19.00
N PRO A 105 17.91 0.63 -17.84
CA PRO A 105 17.38 1.66 -16.97
C PRO A 105 18.54 2.52 -16.45
N MET A 106 18.46 3.83 -16.66
CA MET A 106 19.46 4.80 -16.23
C MET A 106 18.84 5.70 -15.17
N GLN A 107 19.62 6.07 -14.15
CA GLN A 107 19.23 7.08 -13.17
C GLN A 107 19.50 8.46 -13.77
N GLU A 108 18.47 9.28 -13.92
CA GLU A 108 18.59 10.58 -14.61
C GLU A 108 19.55 11.54 -13.89
N THR A 109 19.55 11.56 -12.55
CA THR A 109 20.38 12.48 -11.76
C THR A 109 21.89 12.24 -11.93
N THR A 110 22.31 10.99 -12.12
CA THR A 110 23.73 10.60 -12.16
C THR A 110 24.19 10.16 -13.55
N GLY A 111 23.25 9.85 -14.45
CA GLY A 111 23.55 9.26 -15.75
C GLY A 111 24.16 7.86 -15.67
N GLN A 112 23.98 7.14 -14.55
CA GLN A 112 24.49 5.79 -14.35
C GLN A 112 23.39 4.72 -14.49
N PRO A 113 23.73 3.48 -14.89
CA PRO A 113 22.76 2.39 -14.92
C PRO A 113 22.20 2.08 -13.52
N LEU A 114 20.88 1.90 -13.45
CA LEU A 114 20.20 1.38 -12.26
C LEU A 114 20.38 -0.14 -12.18
N LYS A 115 20.68 -0.64 -10.98
CA LYS A 115 20.82 -2.08 -10.71
C LYS A 115 19.47 -2.67 -10.32
N VAL A 116 18.62 -2.94 -11.30
CA VAL A 116 17.30 -3.57 -11.10
C VAL A 116 17.37 -5.04 -11.47
N ALA A 117 16.85 -5.93 -10.62
CA ALA A 117 16.83 -7.36 -10.94
C ALA A 117 15.70 -7.73 -11.92
N GLY A 118 16.03 -8.41 -13.01
CA GLY A 118 15.06 -8.94 -13.98
C GLY A 118 15.63 -9.12 -15.38
N ASN A 119 14.78 -9.59 -16.29
CA ASN A 119 15.11 -9.81 -17.71
C ASN A 119 14.47 -8.77 -18.64
N ALA A 120 13.52 -7.98 -18.13
CA ALA A 120 12.92 -6.84 -18.81
C ALA A 120 12.68 -5.72 -17.80
N PHE A 121 12.73 -4.47 -18.24
CA PHE A 121 12.62 -3.30 -17.37
C PHE A 121 11.53 -2.36 -17.87
N LEU A 122 10.50 -2.16 -17.06
CA LEU A 122 9.44 -1.17 -17.33
C LEU A 122 9.79 0.11 -16.58
N ASN A 123 10.04 1.19 -17.31
CA ASN A 123 10.39 2.50 -16.76
C ASN A 123 9.12 3.34 -16.63
N ILE A 124 8.74 3.68 -15.39
CA ILE A 124 7.57 4.48 -15.05
C ILE A 124 8.06 5.86 -14.65
N ASN A 125 7.74 6.86 -15.46
CA ASN A 125 8.03 8.26 -15.16
C ASN A 125 6.73 8.99 -14.84
N VAL A 126 6.69 9.70 -13.71
CA VAL A 126 5.56 10.52 -13.28
C VAL A 126 5.99 11.99 -13.36
N ASP A 127 5.35 12.74 -14.26
CA ASP A 127 5.59 14.17 -14.48
C ASP A 127 4.68 15.02 -13.58
N GLY A 128 5.07 16.27 -13.34
CA GLY A 128 4.34 17.19 -12.44
C GLY A 128 4.70 16.96 -10.97
N THR A 129 5.87 16.36 -10.72
CA THR A 129 6.36 16.08 -9.37
C THR A 129 7.39 17.11 -8.92
N VAL A 130 7.47 17.36 -7.63
CA VAL A 130 8.49 18.20 -6.98
C VAL A 130 9.43 17.34 -6.14
N TYR A 131 10.59 17.87 -5.76
CA TYR A 131 11.47 17.16 -4.86
C TYR A 131 10.81 16.93 -3.49
N PRO A 132 10.97 15.76 -2.86
CA PRO A 132 10.31 15.47 -1.58
C PRO A 132 10.57 16.50 -0.48
N PHE A 133 11.78 17.06 -0.40
CA PHE A 133 12.14 18.06 0.61
C PHE A 133 11.36 19.38 0.46
N GLU A 134 10.88 19.72 -0.74
CA GLU A 134 10.04 20.91 -0.97
C GLU A 134 8.69 20.78 -0.27
N MET A 135 8.24 19.55 -0.04
CA MET A 135 7.00 19.21 0.67
C MET A 135 7.26 18.68 2.10
N GLY A 136 8.48 18.84 2.62
CA GLY A 136 8.87 18.35 3.94
C GLY A 136 8.82 16.82 4.09
N LYS A 137 9.00 16.08 2.98
CA LYS A 137 9.05 14.62 2.95
C LYS A 137 10.50 14.12 2.81
N ASP A 138 10.73 12.89 3.27
CA ASP A 138 11.99 12.18 3.04
C ASP A 138 12.13 11.82 1.55
N SER A 139 13.37 11.79 1.05
CA SER A 139 13.71 11.29 -0.27
C SER A 139 13.70 9.76 -0.37
N ASP A 140 13.80 9.06 0.76
CA ASP A 140 13.72 7.60 0.80
C ASP A 140 12.25 7.14 0.62
N VAL A 141 11.88 6.87 -0.63
CA VAL A 141 10.54 6.37 -0.98
C VAL A 141 10.48 4.88 -0.70
N GLU A 142 9.63 4.49 0.24
CA GLU A 142 9.41 3.09 0.58
C GLU A 142 8.82 2.31 -0.61
N VAL A 143 9.43 1.17 -0.94
CA VAL A 143 8.93 0.19 -1.90
C VAL A 143 8.42 -1.04 -1.14
N LYS A 144 7.12 -1.26 -1.16
CA LYS A 144 6.47 -2.41 -0.53
C LYS A 144 6.13 -3.48 -1.57
N MET A 145 6.87 -4.58 -1.54
CA MET A 145 6.63 -5.73 -2.41
C MET A 145 5.60 -6.70 -1.81
N ALA A 146 4.76 -7.29 -2.66
CA ALA A 146 4.08 -8.54 -2.31
C ALA A 146 5.11 -9.69 -2.28
N GLY A 147 4.87 -10.71 -1.46
CA GLY A 147 5.79 -11.85 -1.33
C GLY A 147 5.92 -12.67 -2.61
N ASP A 148 4.80 -13.14 -3.14
CA ASP A 148 4.76 -14.04 -4.31
C ASP A 148 4.07 -13.36 -5.50
N THR A 149 4.83 -12.55 -6.25
CA THR A 149 4.41 -11.91 -7.52
C THR A 149 4.64 -12.83 -8.72
N GLY A 150 3.79 -12.72 -9.74
CA GLY A 150 3.85 -13.59 -10.92
C GLY A 150 4.90 -13.18 -11.97
N ASN A 151 5.05 -11.89 -12.27
CA ASN A 151 6.02 -11.36 -13.25
C ASN A 151 6.99 -10.33 -12.65
N VAL A 152 6.56 -9.52 -11.67
CA VAL A 152 7.43 -8.52 -11.02
C VAL A 152 8.48 -9.20 -10.16
N ILE A 153 9.76 -8.84 -10.31
CA ILE A 153 10.89 -9.36 -9.53
C ILE A 153 11.38 -8.32 -8.54
N ASP A 154 11.49 -7.07 -9.00
CA ASP A 154 12.16 -6.00 -8.26
C ASP A 154 11.56 -4.65 -8.66
N VAL A 155 11.63 -3.67 -7.76
CA VAL A 155 11.17 -2.30 -8.01
C VAL A 155 12.09 -1.32 -7.32
N ILE A 156 12.60 -0.36 -8.08
CA ILE A 156 13.45 0.73 -7.57
C ILE A 156 12.74 2.07 -7.81
N SER A 157 12.58 2.87 -6.75
CA SER A 157 12.30 4.30 -6.90
C SER A 157 13.64 5.04 -7.06
N ALA A 158 13.85 5.66 -8.22
CA ALA A 158 15.12 6.32 -8.56
C ALA A 158 15.15 7.82 -8.19
N GLY A 159 14.10 8.28 -7.49
CA GLY A 159 13.96 9.66 -7.02
C GLY A 159 13.32 10.59 -8.06
N THR A 160 13.41 11.88 -7.77
CA THR A 160 12.86 12.97 -8.59
C THR A 160 13.99 13.77 -9.23
N TYR A 161 13.85 14.14 -10.49
CA TYR A 161 14.75 15.04 -11.22
C TYR A 161 13.94 15.87 -12.22
N GLU A 162 14.23 17.17 -12.34
CA GLU A 162 13.61 18.09 -13.32
C GLU A 162 12.07 18.00 -13.47
N GLY A 163 11.36 17.81 -12.35
CA GLY A 163 9.89 17.76 -12.35
C GLY A 163 9.29 16.36 -12.56
N ARG A 164 10.14 15.33 -12.60
CA ARG A 164 9.77 13.95 -12.90
C ARG A 164 10.28 12.99 -11.83
N SER A 165 9.43 12.10 -11.36
CA SER A 165 9.80 11.01 -10.47
C SER A 165 9.86 9.70 -11.24
N GLN A 166 10.95 8.96 -11.05
CA GLN A 166 11.23 7.73 -11.80
C GLN A 166 11.08 6.49 -10.89
N VAL A 167 10.36 5.49 -11.40
CA VAL A 167 10.26 4.15 -10.81
C VAL A 167 10.58 3.13 -11.90
N VAL A 168 11.48 2.19 -11.62
CA VAL A 168 11.82 1.11 -12.55
C VAL A 168 11.40 -0.22 -11.98
N VAL A 169 10.68 -1.00 -12.78
CA VAL A 169 10.19 -2.33 -12.43
C VAL A 169 10.98 -3.37 -13.20
N GLY A 170 11.64 -4.27 -12.48
CA GLY A 170 12.29 -5.45 -13.03
C GLY A 170 11.31 -6.61 -13.15
N LEU A 171 11.31 -7.26 -14.32
CA LEU A 171 10.30 -8.25 -14.70
C LEU A 171 10.94 -9.57 -15.16
N ARG A 172 10.23 -10.70 -14.99
CA ARG A 172 10.64 -12.01 -15.53
C ARG A 172 10.64 -12.00 -17.06
N SER A 173 9.65 -11.36 -17.67
CA SER A 173 9.57 -11.09 -19.10
C SER A 173 8.77 -9.81 -19.37
N ALA A 174 8.94 -9.24 -20.56
CA ALA A 174 8.07 -8.16 -21.01
C ALA A 174 6.67 -8.71 -21.30
N LEU A 175 5.66 -8.13 -20.66
CA LEU A 175 4.25 -8.47 -20.79
C LEU A 175 3.40 -7.23 -21.17
N PRO A 176 2.19 -7.41 -21.71
CA PRO A 176 1.23 -6.32 -21.87
C PRO A 176 0.98 -5.60 -20.54
N TYR A 177 0.90 -4.27 -20.59
CA TYR A 177 0.58 -3.47 -19.42
C TYR A 177 -0.41 -2.36 -19.74
N SER A 178 -1.11 -1.90 -18.71
CA SER A 178 -1.99 -0.74 -18.75
C SER A 178 -1.56 0.27 -17.69
N VAL A 179 -1.95 1.53 -17.87
CA VAL A 179 -1.70 2.61 -16.91
C VAL A 179 -3.01 3.34 -16.66
N GLN A 180 -3.35 3.57 -15.40
CA GLN A 180 -4.54 4.31 -14.98
C GLN A 180 -4.19 5.24 -13.81
N VAL A 181 -4.88 6.37 -13.74
CA VAL A 181 -4.83 7.26 -12.58
C VAL A 181 -6.07 7.00 -11.73
N LEU A 182 -5.88 6.79 -10.43
CA LEU A 182 -6.96 6.74 -9.45
C LEU A 182 -6.90 7.98 -8.58
N GLU A 183 -8.07 8.49 -8.20
CA GLU A 183 -8.22 9.58 -7.25
C GLU A 183 -8.51 9.05 -5.83
N ASP A 184 -8.41 9.93 -4.83
CA ASP A 184 -8.85 9.70 -3.45
C ASP A 184 -8.39 8.36 -2.80
N PRO A 185 -7.08 8.14 -2.56
CA PRO A 185 -5.94 9.01 -2.83
C PRO A 185 -5.39 8.89 -4.26
N LYS A 186 -4.67 9.93 -4.70
CA LYS A 186 -4.07 10.06 -6.03
C LYS A 186 -2.98 9.02 -6.26
N ARG A 187 -3.11 8.23 -7.33
CA ARG A 187 -2.22 7.10 -7.63
C ARG A 187 -2.04 6.93 -9.13
N VAL A 188 -0.82 6.68 -9.57
CA VAL A 188 -0.56 6.06 -10.89
C VAL A 188 -0.49 4.56 -10.68
N VAL A 189 -1.38 3.82 -11.35
CA VAL A 189 -1.51 2.37 -11.25
C VAL A 189 -1.11 1.74 -12.58
N VAL A 190 -0.16 0.81 -12.51
CA VAL A 190 0.32 0.04 -13.66
C VAL A 190 0.00 -1.43 -13.43
N ASP A 191 -0.87 -2.00 -14.26
CA ASP A 191 -1.18 -3.43 -14.24
C ASP A 191 -0.39 -4.14 -15.33
N ILE A 192 0.32 -5.21 -14.96
CA ILE A 192 1.14 -6.03 -15.85
C ILE A 192 0.45 -7.39 -15.99
N VAL A 193 -0.19 -7.59 -17.14
CA VAL A 193 -1.13 -8.70 -17.35
C VAL A 193 -0.38 -9.98 -17.75
N GLN A 194 -0.66 -11.05 -17.01
CA GLN A 194 -0.12 -12.38 -17.20
C GLN A 194 -1.11 -13.18 -18.06
N ASN A 195 -0.61 -13.74 -19.17
CA ASN A 195 -1.39 -14.62 -20.03
C ASN A 195 -1.41 -16.05 -19.51
#